data_AF-A0A662DB08-F1
#
_entry.id   AF-A0A662DB08-F1
#
_cell.length_a   1.000
_cell.length_b   1.000
_cell.length_c   1.000
_cell.angle_alpha   90.00
_cell.angle_beta   90.00
_cell.angle_gamma   90.00
#
_symmetry.space_group_name_H-M   'P 1'
#
loop_
_entity.id
_entity.type
_entity.pdbx_description
1 polymer ?
#
loop_
_entity_poly.entity_id
_entity_poly.type
_entity_poly.pdbx_seq_one_letter_code
_entity_poly.pdbx_strand_id
1 'polypeptide(L)'
;MSIEKLRGEIDKIDARLVELLNKRAEKVLEIARIKEKEGKSYYSSGREKVVIDRLLSLNKGPLPDRELKEIIKAILNSFLSLQRRLRIVYLGPPATFTHLAAIRNFGQSAEYIPVKNIPEIFIMVEKGKSDYGVVPVENSTEGVVSHTLDMFLDSDLKICAEIILEIAHHLLGKGKLENAKKVYSHPQAIAQCRVWLEQNLPLAKICETESTAQAAQLASREEDACAIASEVAAALYGLSILEYHIEDSPHNYTRFLVIGRDFAERSGEDKTSILFSIKDRVGALYDML
;
A
#
# COMPACT_ATOMS: atom_id res chain seq x y z
N MET A 1 -19.73 -33.54 21.63
CA MET A 1 -20.35 -32.56 20.71
C MET A 1 -19.91 -32.95 19.31
N SER A 2 -20.81 -33.15 18.34
CA SER A 2 -20.40 -33.54 16.98
C SER A 2 -19.93 -32.34 16.17
N ILE A 3 -19.12 -32.59 15.14
CA ILE A 3 -18.64 -31.55 14.22
C ILE A 3 -19.82 -30.88 13.51
N GLU A 4 -20.85 -31.64 13.15
CA GLU A 4 -22.05 -31.10 12.49
C GLU A 4 -22.80 -30.11 13.38
N LYS A 5 -22.86 -30.38 14.69
CA LYS A 5 -23.50 -29.44 15.64
C LYS A 5 -22.72 -28.13 15.73
N LEU A 6 -21.39 -28.19 15.79
CA LEU A 6 -20.53 -27.02 15.80
C LEU A 6 -20.67 -26.20 14.50
N ARG A 7 -20.70 -26.87 13.35
CA ARG A 7 -20.94 -26.21 12.05
C ARG A 7 -22.28 -25.48 12.02
N GLY A 8 -23.35 -26.11 12.50
CA GLY A 8 -24.66 -25.46 12.59
C GLY A 8 -24.72 -24.29 13.57
N GLU A 9 -23.84 -24.24 14.58
CA GLU A 9 -23.67 -23.07 15.45
C GLU A 9 -22.91 -21.94 14.72
N ILE A 10 -21.87 -22.28 13.96
CA ILE A 10 -21.12 -21.34 13.11
C ILE A 10 -22.04 -20.71 12.05
N ASP A 11 -22.85 -21.51 11.35
CA ASP A 11 -23.77 -21.01 10.31
C ASP A 11 -24.73 -19.94 10.86
N LYS A 12 -25.18 -20.08 12.11
CA LYS A 12 -26.03 -19.09 12.77
C LYS A 12 -25.28 -17.81 13.11
N ILE A 13 -24.01 -17.93 13.52
CA ILE A 13 -23.14 -16.77 13.77
C ILE A 13 -22.89 -16.04 12.46
N ASP A 14 -22.60 -16.75 11.38
CA ASP A 14 -22.34 -16.17 10.05
C ASP A 14 -23.57 -15.43 9.51
N ALA A 15 -24.77 -16.01 9.65
CA ALA A 15 -26.01 -15.33 9.31
C ALA A 15 -26.18 -14.00 10.08
N ARG A 16 -25.82 -13.99 11.37
CA ARG A 16 -25.88 -12.77 12.18
C ARG A 16 -24.80 -11.75 11.80
N LEU A 17 -23.61 -12.21 11.41
CA LEU A 17 -22.55 -11.34 10.89
C LEU A 17 -23.02 -10.61 9.63
N VAL A 18 -23.64 -11.32 8.68
CA VAL A 18 -24.21 -10.73 7.47
C VAL A 18 -25.28 -9.68 7.80
N GLU A 19 -26.17 -9.97 8.75
CA GLU A 19 -27.20 -9.01 9.18
C GLU A 19 -26.57 -7.73 9.79
N LEU A 20 -25.57 -7.88 10.65
CA LEU A 20 -24.87 -6.75 11.29
C LEU A 20 -24.09 -5.90 10.28
N LEU A 21 -23.46 -6.55 9.30
CA LEU A 21 -22.75 -5.85 8.22
C LEU A 21 -23.73 -5.04 7.34
N ASN A 22 -24.89 -5.59 7.01
CA ASN A 22 -25.90 -4.85 6.24
C ASN A 22 -26.49 -3.67 7.03
N LYS A 23 -26.80 -3.85 8.32
CA LYS A 23 -27.21 -2.75 9.21
C LYS A 23 -26.17 -1.65 9.28
N ARG A 24 -24.89 -2.02 9.30
CA ARG A 24 -23.79 -1.04 9.21
C ARG A 24 -23.76 -0.34 7.87
N ALA A 25 -24.04 -1.03 6.76
CA ALA A 25 -24.05 -0.47 5.41
C ALA A 25 -25.08 0.65 5.28
N GLU A 26 -26.29 0.43 5.79
CA GLU A 26 -27.37 1.42 5.81
C GLU A 26 -26.91 2.72 6.48
N LYS A 27 -26.28 2.63 7.66
CA LYS A 27 -25.76 3.80 8.38
C LYS A 27 -24.61 4.48 7.66
N VAL A 28 -23.75 3.72 7.00
CA VAL A 28 -22.69 4.27 6.17
C VAL A 28 -23.25 5.06 4.98
N LEU A 29 -24.30 4.55 4.32
CA LEU A 29 -24.97 5.25 3.22
C LEU A 29 -25.72 6.51 3.69
N GLU A 30 -26.34 6.47 4.87
CA GLU A 30 -26.92 7.66 5.49
C GLU A 30 -25.86 8.76 5.72
N ILE A 31 -24.69 8.39 6.27
CA ILE A 31 -23.57 9.32 6.47
C ILE A 31 -23.05 9.85 5.13
N ALA A 32 -22.92 9.01 4.11
CA ALA A 32 -22.46 9.41 2.78
C ALA A 32 -23.36 10.50 2.18
N ARG A 33 -24.68 10.33 2.26
CA ARG A 33 -25.66 11.33 1.78
C ARG A 33 -25.54 12.67 2.51
N ILE A 34 -25.18 12.67 3.80
CA ILE A 34 -24.95 13.91 4.56
C ILE A 34 -23.64 14.56 4.11
N LYS A 35 -22.55 13.78 4.02
CA LYS A 35 -21.24 14.28 3.57
C LYS A 35 -21.28 14.86 2.16
N GLU A 36 -22.03 14.23 1.26
CA GLU A 36 -22.23 14.69 -0.10
C GLU A 36 -22.89 16.07 -0.15
N LYS A 37 -23.94 16.27 0.66
CA LYS A 37 -24.63 17.57 0.79
C LYS A 37 -23.75 18.64 1.42
N GLU A 38 -22.87 18.26 2.34
CA GLU A 38 -21.96 19.18 3.05
C GLU A 38 -20.62 19.40 2.32
N GLY A 39 -20.37 18.72 1.19
CA GLY A 39 -19.11 18.81 0.45
C GLY A 39 -17.88 18.31 1.23
N LYS A 40 -18.07 17.46 2.25
CA LYS A 40 -16.98 16.96 3.11
C LYS A 40 -16.31 15.73 2.52
N SER A 41 -15.03 15.53 2.85
CA SER A 41 -14.28 14.34 2.42
C SER A 41 -14.87 13.04 3.01
N TYR A 42 -14.90 12.01 2.15
CA TYR A 42 -15.40 10.68 2.50
C TYR A 42 -14.39 9.89 3.34
N TYR A 43 -13.09 10.09 3.10
CA TYR A 43 -12.00 9.40 3.79
C TYR A 43 -11.43 10.24 4.95
N SER A 44 -11.36 9.64 6.13
CA SER A 44 -10.73 10.21 7.33
C SER A 44 -9.90 9.12 8.00
N SER A 45 -8.59 9.17 7.79
CA SER A 45 -7.60 8.26 8.39
C SER A 45 -7.66 8.28 9.92
N GLY A 46 -7.89 9.46 10.51
CA GLY A 46 -8.06 9.61 11.96
C GLY A 46 -9.29 8.88 12.50
N ARG A 47 -10.43 8.97 11.80
CA ARG A 47 -11.64 8.25 12.22
C ARG A 47 -11.47 6.73 12.12
N GLU A 48 -10.80 6.25 11.08
CA GLU A 48 -10.50 4.83 10.90
C GLU A 48 -9.65 4.28 12.05
N LYS A 49 -8.56 4.97 12.41
CA LYS A 49 -7.70 4.59 13.54
C LYS A 49 -8.50 4.50 14.85
N VAL A 50 -9.29 5.52 15.17
CA VAL A 50 -10.15 5.54 16.38
C VAL A 50 -11.12 4.36 16.41
N VAL A 51 -11.67 3.96 15.25
CA VAL A 51 -12.57 2.79 15.17
C VAL A 51 -11.80 1.49 15.39
N ILE A 52 -10.63 1.33 14.78
CA ILE A 52 -9.78 0.15 14.94
C ILE A 52 -9.38 -0.01 16.41
N ASP A 53 -8.83 1.03 17.03
CA ASP A 53 -8.34 0.98 18.42
C ASP A 53 -9.47 0.65 19.40
N ARG A 54 -10.65 1.25 19.19
CA ARG A 54 -11.84 0.94 19.98
C ARG A 54 -12.30 -0.50 19.82
N LEU A 55 -12.26 -1.06 18.61
CA LEU A 55 -12.71 -2.43 18.37
C LEU A 55 -11.70 -3.46 18.90
N LEU A 56 -10.40 -3.15 18.83
CA LEU A 56 -9.36 -3.96 19.45
C LEU A 56 -9.48 -3.99 20.98
N SER A 57 -9.80 -2.86 21.62
CA SER A 57 -10.00 -2.83 23.08
C SER A 57 -11.23 -3.61 23.57
N LEU A 58 -12.16 -3.94 22.67
CA LEU A 58 -13.30 -4.82 22.94
C LEU A 58 -12.98 -6.31 22.74
N ASN A 59 -11.84 -6.64 22.13
CA ASN A 59 -11.46 -8.01 21.87
C ASN A 59 -11.05 -8.72 23.17
N LYS A 60 -11.76 -9.80 23.51
CA LYS A 60 -11.46 -10.65 24.67
C LYS A 60 -10.92 -12.03 24.26
N GLY A 61 -10.57 -12.19 22.98
CA GLY A 61 -10.21 -13.47 22.38
C GLY A 61 -11.44 -14.32 22.02
N PRO A 62 -11.24 -15.54 21.46
CA PRO A 62 -9.95 -16.20 21.23
C PRO A 62 -9.18 -15.72 20.00
N LEU A 63 -9.75 -14.82 19.18
CA LEU A 63 -9.10 -14.28 18.00
C LEU A 63 -7.96 -13.31 18.38
N PRO A 64 -6.73 -13.46 17.86
CA PRO A 64 -5.64 -12.51 18.13
C PRO A 64 -5.93 -11.12 17.57
N ASP A 65 -5.46 -10.07 18.26
CA ASP A 65 -5.63 -8.68 17.84
C ASP A 65 -5.08 -8.39 16.44
N ARG A 66 -3.98 -9.03 16.07
CA ARG A 66 -3.38 -8.91 14.74
C ARG A 66 -4.38 -9.31 13.65
N GLU A 67 -5.04 -10.45 13.80
CA GLU A 67 -6.01 -10.96 12.82
C GLU A 67 -7.28 -10.12 12.81
N LEU A 68 -7.77 -9.73 14.00
CA LEU A 68 -8.94 -8.88 14.13
C LEU A 68 -8.72 -7.51 13.45
N LYS A 69 -7.52 -6.93 13.59
CA LYS A 69 -7.17 -5.67 12.94
C LYS A 69 -7.29 -5.75 11.42
N GLU A 70 -6.81 -6.82 10.81
CA GLU A 70 -6.91 -7.01 9.36
C GLU A 70 -8.36 -7.21 8.88
N ILE A 71 -9.16 -7.97 9.65
CA ILE A 71 -10.61 -8.11 9.38
C ILE A 71 -11.31 -6.75 9.46
N ILE A 72 -11.04 -5.96 10.51
CA ILE A 72 -11.65 -4.64 10.67
C ILE A 72 -11.26 -3.73 9.50
N LYS A 73 -9.98 -3.67 9.11
CA LYS A 73 -9.55 -2.89 7.94
C LYS A 73 -10.27 -3.31 6.67
N ALA A 74 -10.36 -4.62 6.40
CA ALA A 74 -11.05 -5.14 5.21
C ALA A 74 -12.53 -4.75 5.21
N ILE A 75 -13.18 -4.83 6.37
CA ILE A 75 -14.54 -4.30 6.59
C ILE A 75 -14.54 -2.79 6.26
N LEU A 76 -13.78 -1.95 6.96
CA LEU A 76 -13.78 -0.49 6.76
C LEU A 76 -13.60 -0.07 5.30
N ASN A 77 -12.64 -0.68 4.59
CA ASN A 77 -12.38 -0.46 3.17
C ASN A 77 -13.60 -0.81 2.29
N SER A 78 -14.28 -1.93 2.59
CA SER A 78 -15.50 -2.34 1.87
C SER A 78 -16.64 -1.33 2.05
N PHE A 79 -16.74 -0.67 3.20
CA PHE A 79 -17.76 0.34 3.44
C PHE A 79 -17.40 1.72 2.91
N LEU A 80 -16.10 2.04 2.80
CA LEU A 80 -15.65 3.25 2.14
C LEU A 80 -16.04 3.25 0.66
N SER A 81 -15.84 2.11 -0.02
CA SER A 81 -16.18 1.96 -1.44
C SER A 81 -17.68 2.00 -1.73
N LEU A 82 -18.54 1.61 -0.78
CA LEU A 82 -19.99 1.79 -0.88
C LEU A 82 -20.43 3.26 -0.94
N GLN A 83 -19.65 4.18 -0.35
CA GLN A 83 -19.99 5.61 -0.36
C GLN A 83 -19.61 6.25 -1.69
N ARG A 84 -18.39 5.97 -2.15
CA ARG A 84 -17.86 6.41 -3.45
C ARG A 84 -16.61 5.61 -3.76
N ARG A 85 -16.42 5.25 -5.03
CA ARG A 85 -15.15 4.71 -5.50
C ARG A 85 -14.10 5.82 -5.51
N LEU A 86 -13.17 5.78 -4.57
CA LEU A 86 -12.05 6.72 -4.50
C LEU A 86 -11.11 6.52 -5.69
N ARG A 87 -10.63 7.61 -6.27
CA ARG A 87 -9.61 7.60 -7.31
C ARG A 87 -8.25 7.95 -6.70
N ILE A 88 -7.35 6.99 -6.71
CA ILE A 88 -6.02 7.09 -6.10
C ILE A 88 -4.98 7.10 -7.21
N VAL A 89 -4.28 8.22 -7.36
CA VAL A 89 -3.16 8.32 -8.31
C VAL A 89 -1.86 7.93 -7.62
N TYR A 90 -0.99 7.21 -8.32
CA TYR A 90 0.26 6.73 -7.75
C TYR A 90 1.35 6.63 -8.81
N LEU A 91 2.61 6.59 -8.36
CA LEU A 91 3.76 6.38 -9.24
C LEU A 91 3.75 4.95 -9.78
N GLY A 92 3.38 4.83 -11.06
CA GLY A 92 3.25 3.57 -11.77
C GLY A 92 4.60 2.98 -12.19
N PRO A 93 4.58 1.88 -12.97
CA PRO A 93 3.40 1.17 -13.51
C PRO A 93 2.61 0.37 -12.44
N PRO A 94 1.48 -0.29 -12.80
CA PRO A 94 0.83 -1.27 -11.93
C PRO A 94 1.79 -2.35 -11.41
N ALA A 95 1.53 -2.81 -10.18
CA ALA A 95 2.32 -3.80 -9.43
C ALA A 95 3.71 -3.33 -8.94
N THR A 96 3.97 -2.03 -8.91
CA THR A 96 5.09 -1.46 -8.14
C THR A 96 4.81 -1.43 -6.63
N PHE A 97 5.83 -1.15 -5.82
CA PHE A 97 5.66 -0.96 -4.38
C PHE A 97 4.75 0.23 -4.02
N THR A 98 4.76 1.30 -4.82
CA THR A 98 3.81 2.41 -4.65
C THR A 98 2.37 1.95 -4.88
N HIS A 99 2.13 1.06 -5.85
CA HIS A 99 0.81 0.45 -6.06
C HIS A 99 0.40 -0.39 -4.84
N LEU A 100 1.31 -1.21 -4.32
CA LEU A 100 1.06 -2.01 -3.11
C LEU A 100 0.76 -1.12 -1.89
N ALA A 101 1.50 -0.03 -1.69
CA ALA A 101 1.23 0.94 -0.63
C ALA A 101 -0.18 1.54 -0.77
N ALA A 102 -0.56 1.93 -1.99
CA ALA A 102 -1.89 2.45 -2.28
C ALA A 102 -3.01 1.41 -2.01
N ILE A 103 -2.79 0.15 -2.36
CA ILE A 103 -3.73 -0.95 -2.08
C ILE A 103 -3.85 -1.22 -0.58
N ARG A 104 -2.74 -1.26 0.17
CA ARG A 104 -2.77 -1.50 1.61
C ARG A 104 -3.49 -0.39 2.38
N ASN A 105 -3.41 0.85 1.91
CA ASN A 105 -4.05 1.98 2.56
C ASN A 105 -5.54 2.14 2.19
N PHE A 106 -5.90 1.99 0.91
CA PHE A 106 -7.26 2.30 0.44
C PHE A 106 -8.12 1.06 0.14
N GLY A 107 -7.53 -0.14 0.15
CA GLY A 107 -8.20 -1.40 -0.15
C GLY A 107 -8.52 -1.61 -1.64
N GLN A 108 -8.77 -2.86 -2.03
CA GLN A 108 -8.91 -3.24 -3.45
C GLN A 108 -10.08 -2.58 -4.20
N SER A 109 -11.06 -2.03 -3.49
CA SER A 109 -12.26 -1.46 -4.11
C SER A 109 -12.06 -0.07 -4.73
N ALA A 110 -10.95 0.61 -4.41
CA ALA A 110 -10.63 1.90 -5.03
C ALA A 110 -10.31 1.77 -6.53
N GLU A 111 -10.28 2.90 -7.23
CA GLU A 111 -9.75 3.01 -8.59
C GLU A 111 -8.31 3.51 -8.52
N TYR A 112 -7.38 2.73 -9.04
CA TYR A 112 -5.95 3.03 -9.01
C TYR A 112 -5.48 3.52 -10.39
N ILE A 113 -4.95 4.74 -10.43
CA ILE A 113 -4.54 5.41 -11.66
C ILE A 113 -3.01 5.51 -11.67
N PRO A 114 -2.29 4.70 -12.47
CA PRO A 114 -0.85 4.82 -12.61
C PRO A 114 -0.48 6.06 -13.43
N VAL A 115 0.52 6.80 -12.96
CA VAL A 115 1.17 7.88 -13.73
C VAL A 115 2.67 7.65 -13.80
N LYS A 116 3.35 8.34 -14.74
CA LYS A 116 4.77 8.07 -15.03
C LYS A 116 5.73 8.83 -14.14
N ASN A 117 5.30 9.93 -13.53
CA ASN A 117 6.16 10.78 -12.74
C ASN A 117 5.40 11.41 -11.56
N ILE A 118 6.15 11.86 -10.56
CA ILE A 118 5.60 12.43 -9.32
C ILE A 118 4.83 13.75 -9.58
N PRO A 119 5.29 14.70 -10.42
CA PRO A 119 4.55 15.94 -10.66
C PRO A 119 3.14 15.72 -11.20
N GLU A 120 2.94 14.70 -12.04
CA GLU A 120 1.61 14.34 -12.54
C GLU A 120 0.65 13.91 -11.42
N ILE A 121 1.16 13.25 -10.36
CA ILE A 121 0.38 12.88 -9.16
C ILE A 121 -0.19 14.14 -8.50
N PHE A 122 0.66 15.13 -8.24
CA PHE A 122 0.27 16.41 -7.62
C PHE A 122 -0.78 17.13 -8.46
N ILE A 123 -0.52 17.30 -9.77
CA ILE A 123 -1.43 17.98 -10.71
C ILE A 123 -2.81 17.29 -10.75
N MET A 124 -2.86 15.95 -10.73
CA MET A 124 -4.11 15.22 -10.76
C MET A 124 -4.94 15.40 -9.48
N VAL A 125 -4.29 15.44 -8.32
CA VAL A 125 -4.96 15.66 -7.04
C VAL A 125 -5.41 17.11 -6.90
N GLU A 126 -4.58 18.09 -7.26
CA GLU A 126 -4.95 19.51 -7.23
C GLU A 126 -6.17 19.82 -8.12
N LYS A 127 -6.19 19.27 -9.34
CA LYS A 127 -7.26 19.47 -10.31
C LYS A 127 -8.53 18.67 -10.02
N GLY A 128 -8.60 17.90 -8.93
CA GLY A 128 -9.77 17.07 -8.63
C GLY A 128 -9.96 15.87 -9.57
N LYS A 129 -8.96 15.53 -10.39
CA LYS A 129 -8.98 14.33 -11.23
C LYS A 129 -8.78 13.05 -10.42
N SER A 130 -8.11 13.16 -9.29
CA SER A 130 -7.98 12.12 -8.28
C SER A 130 -8.33 12.67 -6.90
N ASP A 131 -8.77 11.79 -6.01
CA ASP A 131 -9.13 12.16 -4.63
C ASP A 131 -7.86 12.24 -3.77
N TYR A 132 -6.94 11.30 -3.95
CA TYR A 132 -5.66 11.23 -3.24
C TYR A 132 -4.53 10.80 -4.16
N GLY A 133 -3.30 11.15 -3.75
CA GLY A 133 -2.06 10.70 -4.38
C GLY A 133 -1.20 9.90 -3.40
N VAL A 134 -0.45 8.91 -3.89
CA VAL A 134 0.54 8.16 -3.10
C VAL A 134 1.92 8.38 -3.68
N VAL A 135 2.82 8.94 -2.87
CA VAL A 135 4.17 9.35 -3.27
C VAL A 135 5.23 8.76 -2.33
N PRO A 136 6.35 8.23 -2.84
CA PRO A 136 7.47 7.82 -1.98
C PRO A 136 8.24 9.04 -1.50
N VAL A 137 8.72 9.03 -0.24
CA VAL A 137 9.53 10.12 0.32
C VAL A 137 10.89 9.66 0.83
N GLU A 138 11.01 8.41 1.23
CA GLU A 138 12.24 7.89 1.84
C GLU A 138 12.29 6.39 1.66
N ASN A 139 13.45 5.87 1.26
CA ASN A 139 13.77 4.46 1.28
C ASN A 139 14.99 4.25 2.18
N SER A 140 14.95 3.23 3.06
CA SER A 140 16.04 2.98 4.02
C SER A 140 17.38 2.64 3.38
N THR A 141 17.38 2.16 2.13
CA THR A 141 18.59 1.80 1.37
C THR A 141 19.06 2.94 0.46
N GLU A 142 18.15 3.69 -0.15
CA GLU A 142 18.50 4.74 -1.15
C GLU A 142 18.40 6.18 -0.63
N GLY A 143 17.88 6.35 0.59
CA GLY A 143 17.69 7.66 1.20
C GLY A 143 16.43 8.38 0.73
N VAL A 144 16.50 9.71 0.74
CA VAL A 144 15.33 10.58 0.55
C VAL A 144 15.00 10.74 -0.94
N VAL A 145 13.71 10.66 -1.28
CA VAL A 145 13.20 10.99 -2.61
C VAL A 145 12.97 12.50 -2.68
N SER A 146 14.04 13.23 -2.98
CA SER A 146 14.04 14.71 -3.00
C SER A 146 12.94 15.30 -3.88
N HIS A 147 12.70 14.71 -5.05
CA HIS A 147 11.72 15.21 -6.00
C HIS A 147 10.30 15.29 -5.41
N THR A 148 9.91 14.35 -4.53
CA THR A 148 8.62 14.44 -3.82
C THR A 148 8.59 15.59 -2.83
N LEU A 149 9.70 15.85 -2.13
CA LEU A 149 9.80 16.95 -1.18
C LEU A 149 9.76 18.31 -1.89
N ASP A 150 10.44 18.42 -3.02
CA ASP A 150 10.46 19.64 -3.84
C ASP A 150 9.05 20.03 -4.30
N MET A 151 8.21 19.04 -4.65
CA MET A 151 6.83 19.32 -5.04
C MET A 151 6.02 20.03 -3.95
N PHE A 152 6.31 19.82 -2.66
CA PHE A 152 5.61 20.51 -1.58
C PHE A 152 5.97 22.00 -1.44
N LEU A 153 7.01 22.48 -2.15
CA LEU A 153 7.32 23.92 -2.19
C LEU A 153 6.28 24.70 -3.00
N ASP A 154 5.77 24.10 -4.07
CA ASP A 154 4.89 24.76 -5.05
C ASP A 154 3.42 24.29 -4.98
N SER A 155 3.13 23.23 -4.22
CA SER A 155 1.79 22.66 -4.10
C SER A 155 1.13 22.95 -2.74
N ASP A 156 -0.16 23.27 -2.78
CA ASP A 156 -0.99 23.45 -1.58
C ASP A 156 -1.51 22.14 -0.97
N LEU A 157 -1.22 20.98 -1.59
CA LEU A 157 -1.67 19.69 -1.09
C LEU A 157 -1.14 19.39 0.32
N LYS A 158 -1.96 18.68 1.08
CA LYS A 158 -1.70 18.31 2.48
C LYS A 158 -1.35 16.83 2.57
N ILE A 159 -0.52 16.50 3.55
CA ILE A 159 -0.20 15.11 3.90
C ILE A 159 -1.35 14.59 4.79
N CYS A 160 -2.09 13.61 4.30
CA CYS A 160 -3.28 13.06 4.97
C CYS A 160 -2.99 11.77 5.75
N ALA A 161 -1.95 11.03 5.35
CA ALA A 161 -1.50 9.81 6.01
C ALA A 161 -0.05 9.48 5.61
N GLU A 162 0.59 8.63 6.40
CA GLU A 162 1.86 8.01 6.05
C GLU A 162 1.72 6.48 6.02
N ILE A 163 2.47 5.85 5.14
CA ILE A 163 2.50 4.41 4.96
C ILE A 163 3.97 3.98 5.02
N ILE A 164 4.31 3.12 5.97
CA ILE A 164 5.63 2.48 6.03
C ILE A 164 5.44 1.07 5.50
N LEU A 165 6.08 0.78 4.37
CA LEU A 165 5.99 -0.49 3.69
C LEU A 165 7.33 -1.19 3.74
N GLU A 166 7.34 -2.41 4.27
CA GLU A 166 8.45 -3.34 4.12
C GLU A 166 8.55 -3.81 2.67
N ILE A 167 9.70 -3.61 2.07
CA ILE A 167 10.01 -3.96 0.68
C ILE A 167 10.56 -5.37 0.68
N ALA A 168 9.66 -6.33 0.54
CA ALA A 168 9.98 -7.73 0.31
C ALA A 168 10.08 -8.01 -1.19
N HIS A 169 11.16 -8.70 -1.58
CA HIS A 169 11.34 -9.20 -2.93
C HIS A 169 11.04 -10.68 -2.96
N HIS A 170 10.19 -11.09 -3.90
CA HIS A 170 9.82 -12.49 -4.09
C HIS A 170 10.29 -12.97 -5.45
N LEU A 171 10.68 -14.24 -5.53
CA LEU A 171 10.91 -14.88 -6.81
C LEU A 171 9.58 -15.40 -7.36
N LEU A 172 9.19 -14.89 -8.51
CA LEU A 172 7.94 -15.22 -9.19
C LEU A 172 8.21 -16.05 -10.45
N GLY A 173 7.35 -17.02 -10.74
CA GLY A 173 7.44 -17.82 -11.96
C GLY A 173 6.19 -18.64 -12.24
N LYS A 174 6.10 -19.20 -13.45
CA LYS A 174 5.05 -20.17 -13.83
C LYS A 174 5.44 -21.61 -13.53
N GLY A 175 6.72 -21.93 -13.74
CA GLY A 175 7.29 -23.26 -13.55
C GLY A 175 7.80 -23.48 -12.13
N LYS A 176 8.56 -24.57 -11.98
CA LYS A 176 9.31 -24.86 -10.75
C LYS A 176 10.64 -24.10 -10.74
N LEU A 177 11.14 -23.81 -9.55
CA LEU A 177 12.43 -23.15 -9.33
C LEU A 177 13.58 -23.82 -10.09
N GLU A 178 13.60 -25.16 -10.12
CA GLU A 178 14.62 -25.99 -10.78
C GLU A 178 14.75 -25.73 -12.30
N ASN A 179 13.67 -25.25 -12.93
CA ASN A 179 13.62 -24.99 -14.37
C ASN A 179 13.97 -23.54 -14.71
N ALA A 180 14.25 -22.69 -13.71
CA ALA A 180 14.53 -21.28 -13.92
C ALA A 180 15.89 -21.08 -14.62
N LYS A 181 15.85 -20.62 -15.88
CA LYS A 181 17.04 -20.32 -16.69
C LYS A 181 17.31 -18.83 -16.81
N LYS A 182 16.31 -17.99 -16.53
CA LYS A 182 16.42 -16.54 -16.62
C LYS A 182 15.73 -15.88 -15.44
N VAL A 183 16.30 -14.78 -14.96
CA VAL A 183 15.70 -13.95 -13.91
C VAL A 183 15.63 -12.51 -14.40
N TYR A 184 14.43 -11.96 -14.45
CA TYR A 184 14.19 -10.56 -14.77
C TYR A 184 14.02 -9.72 -13.50
N SER A 185 14.61 -8.52 -13.45
CA SER A 185 14.19 -7.49 -12.48
C SER A 185 14.79 -6.13 -12.81
N HIS A 186 14.48 -5.13 -11.98
CA HIS A 186 15.20 -3.87 -11.96
C HIS A 186 16.63 -4.09 -11.42
N PRO A 187 17.67 -3.39 -11.93
CA PRO A 187 19.05 -3.56 -11.47
C PRO A 187 19.22 -3.46 -9.95
N GLN A 188 18.46 -2.57 -9.31
CA GLN A 188 18.47 -2.41 -7.86
C GLN A 188 17.92 -3.64 -7.11
N ALA A 189 16.83 -4.24 -7.61
CA ALA A 189 16.24 -5.42 -6.98
C ALA A 189 17.14 -6.66 -7.17
N ILE A 190 17.81 -6.77 -8.33
CA ILE A 190 18.87 -7.76 -8.56
C ILE A 190 20.01 -7.57 -7.55
N ALA A 191 20.48 -6.33 -7.38
CA ALA A 191 21.57 -6.05 -6.44
C ALA A 191 21.20 -6.34 -4.99
N GLN A 192 19.91 -6.18 -4.63
CA GLN A 192 19.38 -6.47 -3.30
C GLN A 192 19.12 -7.95 -3.05
N CYS A 193 19.17 -8.82 -4.05
CA CYS A 193 18.95 -10.28 -3.91
C CYS A 193 20.15 -11.09 -4.43
N ARG A 194 21.33 -10.47 -4.49
CA ARG A 194 22.50 -11.04 -5.17
C ARG A 194 22.97 -12.30 -4.48
N VAL A 195 23.05 -12.29 -3.16
CA VAL A 195 23.54 -13.43 -2.37
C VAL A 195 22.62 -14.63 -2.60
N TRP A 196 21.31 -14.40 -2.55
CA TRP A 196 20.33 -15.46 -2.79
C TRP A 196 20.41 -16.03 -4.22
N LEU A 197 20.54 -15.16 -5.24
CA LEU A 197 20.67 -15.57 -6.64
C LEU A 197 21.92 -16.41 -6.89
N GLU A 198 23.06 -16.00 -6.34
CA GLU A 198 24.33 -16.73 -6.49
C GLU A 198 24.29 -18.12 -5.83
N GLN A 199 23.55 -18.27 -4.74
CA GLN A 199 23.42 -19.55 -4.02
C GLN A 199 22.40 -20.50 -4.65
N ASN A 200 21.26 -19.98 -5.11
CA ASN A 200 20.12 -20.82 -5.52
C ASN A 200 19.95 -20.93 -7.03
N LEU A 201 20.37 -19.91 -7.80
CA LEU A 201 20.24 -19.85 -9.26
C LEU A 201 21.55 -19.44 -9.95
N PRO A 202 22.70 -20.09 -9.65
CA PRO A 202 24.01 -19.68 -10.17
C PRO A 202 24.14 -19.77 -11.70
N LEU A 203 23.29 -20.57 -12.35
CA LEU A 203 23.30 -20.79 -13.81
C LEU A 203 22.26 -19.93 -14.54
N ALA A 204 21.40 -19.21 -13.82
CA ALA A 204 20.35 -18.41 -14.44
C ALA A 204 20.93 -17.12 -15.04
N LYS A 205 20.49 -16.78 -16.25
CA LYS A 205 20.84 -15.51 -16.88
C LYS A 205 20.06 -14.37 -16.22
N ILE A 206 20.77 -13.39 -15.68
CA ILE A 206 20.18 -12.17 -15.15
C ILE A 206 19.87 -11.20 -16.31
N CYS A 207 18.63 -10.72 -16.35
CA CYS A 207 18.12 -9.81 -17.38
C CYS A 207 17.55 -8.55 -16.72
N GLU A 208 18.18 -7.41 -16.95
CA GLU A 208 17.73 -6.13 -16.39
C GLU A 208 16.53 -5.56 -17.14
N THR A 209 15.66 -4.88 -16.40
CA THR A 209 14.41 -4.26 -16.88
C THR A 209 14.22 -2.90 -16.22
N GLU A 210 13.29 -2.09 -16.74
CA GLU A 210 13.01 -0.75 -16.23
C GLU A 210 12.26 -0.76 -14.88
N SER A 211 11.59 -1.87 -14.53
CA SER A 211 10.90 -2.00 -13.24
C SER A 211 10.65 -3.46 -12.84
N THR A 212 10.49 -3.71 -11.54
CA THR A 212 10.09 -5.03 -11.02
C THR A 212 8.75 -5.50 -11.58
N ALA A 213 7.83 -4.59 -11.85
CA ALA A 213 6.55 -4.89 -12.50
C ALA A 213 6.72 -5.34 -13.96
N GLN A 214 7.59 -4.67 -14.73
CA GLN A 214 7.91 -5.07 -16.10
C GLN A 214 8.59 -6.45 -16.13
N ALA A 215 9.47 -6.73 -15.16
CA ALA A 215 10.05 -8.05 -15.02
C ALA A 215 9.02 -9.17 -14.81
N ALA A 216 8.07 -8.97 -13.90
CA ALA A 216 6.97 -9.93 -13.72
C ALA A 216 6.13 -10.09 -14.99
N GLN A 217 5.86 -9.00 -15.71
CA GLN A 217 5.17 -9.08 -17.00
C GLN A 217 5.93 -9.93 -18.02
N LEU A 218 7.26 -9.77 -18.11
CA LEU A 218 8.09 -10.57 -19.03
C LEU A 218 8.14 -12.04 -18.61
N ALA A 219 8.37 -12.32 -17.32
CA ALA A 219 8.37 -13.69 -16.81
C ALA A 219 7.02 -14.40 -17.00
N SER A 220 5.90 -13.67 -17.03
CA SER A 220 4.59 -14.27 -17.34
C SER A 220 4.47 -14.83 -18.77
N ARG A 221 5.40 -14.50 -19.68
CA ARG A 221 5.37 -14.95 -21.08
C ARG A 221 6.24 -16.17 -21.35
N GLU A 222 7.13 -16.52 -20.42
CA GLU A 222 8.12 -17.59 -20.57
C GLU A 222 8.00 -18.58 -19.40
N GLU A 223 8.10 -19.88 -19.67
CA GLU A 223 7.89 -20.92 -18.65
C GLU A 223 9.16 -21.23 -17.83
N ASP A 224 10.32 -20.95 -18.43
CA ASP A 224 11.67 -21.07 -17.84
C ASP A 224 12.22 -19.73 -17.31
N ALA A 225 11.40 -18.69 -17.27
CA ALA A 225 11.74 -17.39 -16.73
C ALA A 225 11.15 -17.17 -15.34
N CYS A 226 11.91 -16.50 -14.49
CA CYS A 226 11.47 -15.98 -13.21
C CYS A 226 11.61 -14.45 -13.19
N ALA A 227 10.94 -13.81 -12.23
CA ALA A 227 11.08 -12.40 -11.96
C ALA A 227 11.26 -12.14 -10.47
N ILE A 228 12.07 -11.14 -10.12
CA ILE A 228 12.11 -10.61 -8.76
C ILE A 228 11.14 -9.43 -8.71
N ALA A 229 10.06 -9.56 -7.94
CA ALA A 229 9.03 -8.53 -7.85
C ALA A 229 8.20 -8.62 -6.57
N SER A 230 7.25 -7.68 -6.42
CA SER A 230 6.31 -7.64 -5.31
C SER A 230 5.24 -8.74 -5.40
N GLU A 231 4.62 -9.06 -4.27
CA GLU A 231 3.48 -10.00 -4.20
C GLU A 231 2.31 -9.60 -5.13
N VAL A 232 2.09 -8.29 -5.32
CA VAL A 232 1.02 -7.78 -6.18
C VAL A 232 1.27 -8.12 -7.64
N ALA A 233 2.55 -8.17 -8.05
CA ALA A 233 2.92 -8.55 -9.41
C ALA A 233 2.58 -10.01 -9.69
N ALA A 234 2.68 -10.89 -8.68
CA ALA A 234 2.30 -12.29 -8.79
C ALA A 234 0.82 -12.43 -9.12
N ALA A 235 -0.04 -11.79 -8.33
CA ALA A 235 -1.49 -11.79 -8.54
C ALA A 235 -1.88 -11.13 -9.87
N LEU A 236 -1.27 -9.99 -10.22
CA LEU A 236 -1.62 -9.23 -11.43
C LEU A 236 -1.27 -9.97 -12.72
N TYR A 237 -0.13 -10.66 -12.76
CA TYR A 237 0.37 -11.33 -13.96
C TYR A 237 0.16 -12.85 -13.94
N GLY A 238 -0.59 -13.38 -12.96
CA GLY A 238 -0.89 -14.80 -12.85
C GLY A 238 0.36 -15.68 -12.65
N LEU A 239 1.34 -15.17 -11.90
CA LEU A 239 2.55 -15.90 -11.52
C LEU A 239 2.40 -16.50 -10.13
N SER A 240 3.07 -17.63 -9.89
CA SER A 240 3.22 -18.19 -8.55
C SER A 240 4.43 -17.60 -7.87
N ILE A 241 4.36 -17.41 -6.55
CA ILE A 241 5.52 -17.10 -5.73
C ILE A 241 6.26 -18.41 -5.52
N LEU A 242 7.47 -18.53 -6.09
CA LEU A 242 8.31 -19.71 -5.94
C LEU A 242 9.08 -19.66 -4.63
N GLU A 243 9.58 -18.48 -4.27
CA GLU A 243 10.31 -18.24 -3.04
C GLU A 243 9.96 -16.87 -2.47
N TYR A 244 9.79 -16.82 -1.14
CA TYR A 244 9.44 -15.62 -0.42
C TYR A 244 10.68 -14.99 0.22
N HIS A 245 10.74 -13.65 0.27
CA HIS A 245 11.77 -12.92 1.01
C HIS A 245 13.20 -13.28 0.60
N ILE A 246 13.51 -13.08 -0.69
CA ILE A 246 14.83 -13.40 -1.26
C ILE A 246 15.82 -12.22 -1.17
N GLU A 247 15.40 -11.11 -0.58
CA GLU A 247 16.27 -9.97 -0.30
C GLU A 247 17.41 -10.30 0.67
N ASP A 248 18.60 -9.78 0.39
CA ASP A 248 19.81 -9.97 1.19
C ASP A 248 19.72 -9.25 2.55
N SER A 249 18.88 -8.21 2.65
CA SER A 249 18.67 -7.43 3.89
C SER A 249 17.18 -7.38 4.27
N PRO A 250 16.80 -7.93 5.43
CA PRO A 250 15.39 -8.02 5.88
C PRO A 250 14.82 -6.70 6.42
N HIS A 251 15.55 -5.59 6.33
CA HIS A 251 15.16 -4.30 6.89
C HIS A 251 15.12 -3.20 5.84
N ASN A 252 14.55 -3.50 4.67
CA ASN A 252 14.28 -2.51 3.63
C ASN A 252 12.86 -1.95 3.79
N TYR A 253 12.75 -0.69 4.18
CA TYR A 253 11.48 -0.01 4.33
C TYR A 253 11.42 1.20 3.40
N THR A 254 10.28 1.37 2.74
CA THR A 254 9.96 2.60 2.04
C THR A 254 8.82 3.30 2.74
N ARG A 255 9.03 4.58 3.02
CA ARG A 255 8.02 5.49 3.55
C ARG A 255 7.35 6.20 2.39
N PHE A 256 6.03 6.08 2.35
CA PHE A 256 5.16 6.77 1.41
C PHE A 256 4.26 7.75 2.15
N LEU A 257 3.89 8.83 1.47
CA LEU A 257 2.89 9.78 1.94
C LEU A 257 1.64 9.68 1.07
N VAL A 258 0.50 9.83 1.73
CA VAL A 258 -0.79 10.06 1.09
C VAL A 258 -1.03 11.56 1.04
N ILE A 259 -1.17 12.12 -0.16
CA ILE A 259 -1.44 13.54 -0.38
C ILE A 259 -2.89 13.76 -0.78
N GLY A 260 -3.50 14.83 -0.30
CA GLY A 260 -4.88 15.22 -0.58
C GLY A 260 -5.07 16.73 -0.47
N ARG A 261 -6.28 17.21 -0.78
CA ARG A 261 -6.60 18.66 -0.75
C ARG A 261 -6.88 19.19 0.66
N ASP A 262 -7.32 18.31 1.56
CA ASP A 262 -7.75 18.66 2.92
C ASP A 262 -6.84 18.00 3.97
N PHE A 263 -6.71 18.65 5.13
CA PHE A 263 -6.08 18.02 6.29
C PHE A 263 -6.91 16.85 6.81
N ALA A 264 -6.23 15.80 7.25
CA ALA A 264 -6.88 14.73 7.99
C ALA A 264 -7.37 15.23 9.37
N GLU A 265 -8.45 14.62 9.87
CA GLU A 265 -8.92 14.86 11.23
C GLU A 265 -7.90 14.32 12.25
N ARG A 266 -7.80 14.98 13.41
CA ARG A 266 -6.90 14.56 14.50
C ARG A 266 -7.20 13.14 14.94
N SER A 267 -6.18 12.30 14.97
CA SER A 267 -6.26 10.89 15.40
C SER A 267 -5.84 10.68 16.85
N GLY A 268 -5.14 11.65 17.45
CA GLY A 268 -4.59 11.56 18.81
C GLY A 268 -3.14 11.07 18.87
N GLU A 269 -2.66 10.44 17.80
CA GLU A 269 -1.25 10.12 17.58
C GLU A 269 -0.85 10.65 16.19
N ASP A 270 -0.73 11.97 16.14
CA ASP A 270 -0.56 12.71 14.89
C ASP A 270 0.90 13.08 14.66
N LYS A 271 1.33 13.07 13.41
CA LYS A 271 2.65 13.56 12.98
C LYS A 271 2.46 14.83 12.15
N THR A 272 3.23 15.86 12.48
CA THR A 272 3.25 17.12 11.74
C THR A 272 4.52 17.20 10.92
N SER A 273 4.39 17.42 9.61
CA SER A 273 5.50 17.72 8.72
C SER A 273 5.53 19.22 8.44
N ILE A 274 6.70 19.83 8.59
CA ILE A 274 6.94 21.25 8.30
C ILE A 274 8.06 21.37 7.27
N LEU A 275 7.89 22.30 6.34
CA LEU A 275 8.90 22.71 5.38
C LEU A 275 9.14 24.20 5.60
N PHE A 276 10.40 24.60 5.75
CA PHE A 276 10.77 25.98 5.98
C PHE A 276 12.11 26.29 5.31
N SER A 277 12.30 27.55 4.94
CA SER A 277 13.55 28.05 4.35
C SER A 277 14.21 29.04 5.31
N ILE A 278 15.53 28.93 5.48
CA ILE A 278 16.32 29.85 6.30
C ILE A 278 17.41 30.51 5.46
N LYS A 279 17.84 31.69 5.90
CA LYS A 279 19.08 32.28 5.37
C LYS A 279 20.26 31.51 5.95
N ASP A 280 21.18 31.12 5.09
CA ASP A 280 22.39 30.43 5.51
C ASP A 280 23.26 31.33 6.40
N ARG A 281 23.46 30.90 7.65
CA ARG A 281 24.33 31.56 8.63
C ARG A 281 24.71 30.55 9.72
N VAL A 282 25.84 30.80 10.37
CA VAL A 282 26.27 30.01 11.54
C VAL A 282 25.17 30.04 12.61
N GLY A 283 24.78 28.87 13.09
CA GLY A 283 23.72 28.71 14.11
C GLY A 283 22.28 28.76 13.57
N ALA A 284 22.05 28.91 12.25
CA ALA A 284 20.70 29.08 11.72
C ALA A 284 19.75 27.91 12.05
N LEU A 285 20.22 26.68 11.96
CA LEU A 285 19.43 25.49 12.31
C LEU A 285 19.21 25.37 13.83
N TYR A 286 20.21 25.75 14.63
CA TYR A 286 20.11 25.73 16.09
C TYR A 286 19.01 26.66 16.60
N ASP A 287 18.91 27.87 16.03
CA ASP A 287 17.88 28.84 16.42
C ASP A 287 16.45 28.41 16.06
N MET A 288 16.29 27.40 15.20
CA MET A 288 14.99 26.93 14.70
C MET A 288 14.49 25.64 15.39
N LEU A 289 15.39 24.85 15.98
CA LEU A 289 15.06 23.59 16.67
C LEU A 289 14.71 23.84 18.14
#